data_AF-A0A368JX17-F1
#
_entry.id   AF-A0A368JX17-F1
#
_cell.length_a   1.000
_cell.length_b   1.000
_cell.length_c   1.000
_cell.angle_alpha   90.00
_cell.angle_beta   90.00
_cell.angle_gamma   90.00
#
_symmetry.space_group_name_H-M   'P 1'
#
loop_
_entity.id
_entity.type
_entity.pdbx_description
1 polymer ?
#
loop_
_entity_poly.entity_id
_entity_poly.type
_entity_poly.pdbx_seq_one_letter_code
_entity_poly.pdbx_strand_id
1 'polypeptide(L)'
;MGYLYHFMIAHSLPAVREMTGAMMMALCFVALADPGYAEERLVMEVGKAVHLEGVKTAESIFVADPEIADLSTSPGQIQYVYAKKPGETTIIATDADGKILRSINLIVTYNLSKLRHSIQQHYPSQSISLSFVPGSIRVSGKVKDEFIHQGIIATLNGSVPDATIIDEIIVTNRNLTRFEVKLVELSPAGPYSAQLSWTDLINSLSNGQSLSQQRANQLNDAINYLLARGDARLVALATLTATDDKKAEFSSGNESIGVNVTLQLHFLPGGRVSLDVTSDFSPAGFVSATVGAPTFPSRHIASSFEIVGDRSIAISDLSVETGRSLIVIVTPRFAGRNKPVPVIKNRPQTNLEYILTQKLPLSRRKAVRIYGPAGFLY
;
A
#
# COMPACT_ATOMS: atom_id res chain seq x y z
N MET A 1 -48.12 54.54 43.38
CA MET A 1 -47.73 53.35 44.15
C MET A 1 -46.35 52.94 43.63
N GLY A 2 -45.22 53.48 44.10
CA GLY A 2 -44.62 53.31 45.43
C GLY A 2 -44.00 51.89 45.50
N TYR A 3 -42.73 51.61 45.74
CA TYR A 3 -41.61 52.28 46.42
C TYR A 3 -40.28 51.72 45.82
N LEU A 4 -39.23 52.52 45.52
CA LEU A 4 -38.22 53.07 46.43
C LEU A 4 -37.36 52.00 47.14
N TYR A 5 -36.07 51.92 46.76
CA TYR A 5 -34.99 51.91 47.76
C TYR A 5 -33.90 52.90 47.35
N HIS A 6 -33.54 53.69 48.34
CA HIS A 6 -32.72 54.89 48.34
C HIS A 6 -31.55 54.61 49.27
N PHE A 7 -30.32 54.99 48.90
CA PHE A 7 -29.27 55.30 49.88
C PHE A 7 -28.25 56.30 49.28
N MET A 8 -28.56 57.59 49.48
CA MET A 8 -27.73 58.70 50.03
C MET A 8 -26.43 58.25 50.76
N ILE A 9 -25.27 58.92 50.87
CA ILE A 9 -24.73 60.32 50.93
C ILE A 9 -23.19 60.14 50.81
N ALA A 10 -22.35 60.84 50.03
CA ALA A 10 -21.93 62.25 49.91
C ALA A 10 -20.47 62.53 50.40
N HIS A 11 -19.94 63.70 49.97
CA HIS A 11 -18.65 64.38 50.23
C HIS A 11 -17.50 63.97 49.28
N SER A 12 -16.72 64.85 48.63
CA SER A 12 -16.64 66.33 48.57
C SER A 12 -15.64 66.74 47.45
N LEU A 13 -15.90 67.89 46.79
CA LEU A 13 -15.01 68.65 45.86
C LEU A 13 -13.65 69.06 46.53
N PRO A 14 -12.56 69.53 45.84
CA PRO A 14 -12.59 70.43 44.67
C PRO A 14 -11.43 70.36 43.62
N ALA A 15 -11.68 71.08 42.51
CA ALA A 15 -10.81 71.94 41.69
C ALA A 15 -9.25 71.82 41.66
N VAL A 16 -8.74 71.78 40.42
CA VAL A 16 -7.68 72.63 39.82
C VAL A 16 -6.32 72.71 40.53
N ARG A 17 -5.29 72.08 39.95
CA ARG A 17 -4.02 72.75 39.55
C ARG A 17 -3.06 71.82 38.82
N GLU A 18 -2.67 72.25 37.63
CA GLU A 18 -1.34 72.15 37.02
C GLU A 18 -0.40 71.05 37.54
N MET A 19 -0.19 70.01 36.74
CA MET A 19 1.15 69.45 36.61
C MET A 19 1.43 69.11 35.15
N THR A 20 2.11 70.07 34.55
CA THR A 20 2.82 70.09 33.28
C THR A 20 3.58 68.81 32.96
N GLY A 21 3.38 68.34 31.72
CA GLY A 21 4.48 68.08 30.80
C GLY A 21 5.44 66.93 31.16
N ALA A 22 5.04 65.69 30.87
CA ALA A 22 5.95 64.62 30.39
C ALA A 22 5.21 63.29 30.17
N MET A 23 4.07 63.24 29.47
CA MET A 23 3.50 61.94 29.09
C MET A 23 2.54 61.99 27.89
N MET A 24 2.94 62.68 26.82
CA MET A 24 2.24 62.53 25.52
C MET A 24 3.21 62.71 24.35
N MET A 25 4.41 62.13 24.47
CA MET A 25 5.22 61.72 23.31
C MET A 25 4.90 60.24 23.04
N ALA A 26 3.64 59.98 22.67
CA ALA A 26 3.27 58.72 22.05
C ALA A 26 3.80 58.78 20.61
N LEU A 27 4.83 57.97 20.37
CA LEU A 27 5.46 57.71 19.09
C LEU A 27 4.41 57.62 17.98
N CYS A 28 4.33 58.64 17.13
CA CYS A 28 3.86 58.48 15.77
C CYS A 28 5.04 57.94 14.95
N PHE A 29 5.42 56.68 15.21
CA PHE A 29 6.21 55.92 14.25
C PHE A 29 5.25 55.56 13.13
N VAL A 30 5.13 56.44 12.15
CA VAL A 30 4.65 56.05 10.82
C VAL A 30 5.69 55.06 10.32
N ALA A 31 5.40 53.77 10.48
CA ALA A 31 6.06 52.76 9.69
C ALA A 31 5.78 53.14 8.23
N LEU A 32 6.81 53.61 7.53
CA LEU A 32 6.88 53.50 6.10
C LEU A 32 6.77 52.01 5.82
N ALA A 33 5.53 51.54 5.61
CA ALA A 33 5.32 50.28 4.94
C ALA A 33 6.01 50.46 3.59
N ASP A 34 7.18 49.85 3.43
CA ASP A 34 7.72 49.60 2.11
C ASP A 34 6.56 49.06 1.28
N PRO A 35 6.27 49.60 0.09
CA PRO A 35 5.26 49.04 -0.78
C PRO A 35 5.74 47.64 -1.12
N GLY A 36 5.28 46.65 -0.35
CA GLY A 36 5.58 45.26 -0.59
C GLY A 36 5.15 44.97 -2.01
N TYR A 37 6.12 44.71 -2.87
CA TYR A 37 5.86 44.19 -4.21
C TYR A 37 4.95 42.99 -4.00
N ALA A 38 3.71 43.06 -4.50
CA ALA A 38 2.81 41.92 -4.46
C ALA A 38 3.56 40.75 -5.11
N GLU A 39 3.90 39.71 -4.33
CA GLU A 39 4.58 38.54 -4.87
C GLU A 39 3.66 37.89 -5.89
N GLU A 40 3.97 38.10 -7.16
CA GLU A 40 3.29 37.45 -8.25
C GLU A 40 3.75 35.99 -8.28
N ARG A 41 2.79 35.06 -8.30
CA ARG A 41 3.07 33.64 -8.39
C ARG A 41 2.78 33.14 -9.80
N LEU A 42 3.80 32.61 -10.45
CA LEU A 42 3.70 32.01 -11.78
C LEU A 42 3.96 30.50 -11.67
N VAL A 43 3.02 29.68 -12.16
CA VAL A 43 3.18 28.22 -12.19
C VAL A 43 3.38 27.77 -13.63
N MET A 44 4.46 27.04 -13.90
CA MET A 44 4.81 26.55 -15.23
C MET A 44 5.05 25.03 -15.20
N GLU A 45 4.83 24.36 -16.32
CA GLU A 45 5.25 22.97 -16.52
C GLU A 45 6.64 22.93 -17.18
N VAL A 46 7.46 21.94 -16.84
CA VAL A 46 8.75 21.69 -17.52
C VAL A 46 8.55 21.60 -19.03
N GLY A 47 9.44 22.28 -19.76
CA GLY A 47 9.44 22.37 -21.22
C GLY A 47 8.49 23.41 -21.80
N LYS A 48 7.83 24.22 -20.95
CA LYS A 48 7.02 25.36 -21.38
C LYS A 48 7.79 26.67 -21.27
N ALA A 49 7.41 27.64 -22.10
CA ALA A 49 7.88 29.01 -22.04
C ALA A 49 6.71 29.97 -21.87
N VAL A 50 6.92 31.07 -21.13
CA VAL A 50 5.95 32.15 -20.96
C VAL A 50 6.64 33.48 -21.21
N HIS A 51 5.93 34.39 -21.89
CA HIS A 51 6.38 35.76 -22.07
C HIS A 51 6.27 36.53 -20.75
N LEU A 52 7.36 37.17 -20.33
CA LEU A 52 7.32 38.12 -19.22
C LEU A 52 6.79 39.47 -19.68
N GLU A 53 5.57 39.78 -19.30
CA GLU A 53 4.96 41.09 -19.54
C GLU A 53 5.56 42.16 -18.60
N GLY A 54 5.41 43.44 -18.92
CA GLY A 54 5.71 44.55 -18.00
C GLY A 54 7.18 44.74 -17.59
N VAL A 55 8.13 44.01 -18.19
CA VAL A 55 9.58 44.14 -17.91
C VAL A 55 10.35 44.88 -19.02
N LYS A 56 9.65 45.58 -19.92
CA LYS A 56 10.26 46.31 -21.04
C LYS A 56 11.20 47.45 -20.60
N THR A 57 10.96 48.01 -19.42
CA THR A 57 11.77 49.09 -18.83
C THR A 57 12.81 48.57 -17.85
N ALA A 58 12.94 47.26 -17.69
CA ALA A 58 13.96 46.68 -16.84
C ALA A 58 15.32 46.73 -17.53
N GLU A 59 16.33 47.19 -16.80
CA GLU A 59 17.72 47.19 -17.26
C GLU A 59 18.31 45.78 -17.14
N SER A 60 17.94 45.06 -16.08
CA SER A 60 18.40 43.70 -15.81
C SER A 60 17.26 42.81 -15.34
N ILE A 61 17.29 41.55 -15.79
CA ILE A 61 16.38 40.50 -15.31
C ILE A 61 17.24 39.27 -15.05
N PHE A 62 17.09 38.67 -13.87
CA PHE A 62 17.79 37.45 -13.52
C PHE A 62 16.87 36.45 -12.84
N VAL A 63 17.22 35.17 -12.98
CA VAL A 63 16.58 34.05 -12.28
C VAL A 63 17.50 33.65 -11.13
N ALA A 64 16.94 33.49 -9.92
CA ALA A 64 17.71 33.13 -8.74
C ALA A 64 18.38 31.75 -8.88
N ASP A 65 17.72 30.81 -9.56
CA ASP A 65 18.25 29.48 -9.86
C ASP A 65 18.08 29.14 -11.36
N PRO A 66 19.16 29.24 -12.17
CA PRO A 66 19.13 28.94 -13.60
C PRO A 66 19.02 27.44 -13.94
N GLU A 67 19.13 26.54 -12.96
CA GLU A 67 18.85 25.11 -13.16
C GLU A 67 17.35 24.84 -13.23
N ILE A 68 16.55 25.60 -12.48
CA ILE A 68 15.09 25.49 -12.42
C ILE A 68 14.43 26.14 -13.63
N ALA A 69 14.83 27.38 -13.95
CA ALA A 69 14.31 28.12 -15.09
C ALA A 69 15.35 29.03 -15.69
N ASP A 70 15.21 29.36 -16.97
CA ASP A 70 16.17 30.18 -17.69
C ASP A 70 15.48 31.30 -18.47
N LEU A 71 16.21 32.37 -18.74
CA LEU A 71 15.71 33.51 -19.49
C LEU A 71 16.24 33.45 -20.92
N SER A 72 15.35 33.70 -21.87
CA SER A 72 15.72 33.81 -23.27
C SER A 72 15.12 35.07 -23.87
N THR A 73 15.97 35.86 -24.51
CA THR A 73 15.55 37.06 -25.23
C THR A 73 15.30 36.72 -26.69
N SER A 74 14.06 36.90 -27.12
CA SER A 74 13.66 36.77 -28.53
C SER A 74 13.94 38.08 -29.29
N PRO A 75 14.09 38.05 -30.63
CA PRO A 75 14.12 39.26 -31.45
C PRO A 75 12.96 40.21 -31.11
N GLY A 76 13.27 41.50 -30.91
CA GLY A 76 12.31 42.51 -30.46
C GLY A 76 12.31 42.79 -28.95
N GLN A 77 13.35 42.37 -28.22
CA GLN A 77 13.51 42.55 -26.76
C GLN A 77 12.37 41.93 -25.92
N ILE A 78 11.77 40.86 -26.45
CA ILE A 78 10.73 40.12 -25.76
C ILE A 78 11.40 39.06 -24.88
N GLN A 79 11.21 39.19 -23.57
CA GLN A 79 11.79 38.27 -22.59
C GLN A 79 10.87 37.09 -22.36
N TYR A 80 11.42 35.88 -22.44
CA TYR A 80 10.73 34.64 -22.14
C TYR A 80 11.42 33.94 -20.97
N VAL A 81 10.61 33.33 -20.11
CA VAL A 81 11.09 32.37 -19.10
C VAL A 81 10.83 30.98 -19.64
N TYR A 82 11.82 30.11 -19.55
CA TYR A 82 11.74 28.71 -19.92
C TYR A 82 11.89 27.83 -18.68
N ALA A 83 10.91 26.97 -18.44
CA ALA A 83 10.92 26.04 -17.32
C ALA A 83 11.76 24.79 -17.65
N LYS A 84 12.86 24.58 -16.91
CA LYS A 84 13.83 23.50 -17.16
C LYS A 84 13.65 22.31 -16.23
N LYS A 85 13.53 22.55 -14.93
CA LYS A 85 13.50 21.51 -13.90
C LYS A 85 12.42 21.82 -12.87
N PRO A 86 11.71 20.81 -12.32
CA PRO A 86 10.77 21.04 -11.23
C PRO A 86 11.45 21.67 -10.01
N GLY A 87 10.81 22.65 -9.40
CA GLY A 87 11.36 23.41 -8.28
C GLY A 87 10.71 24.80 -8.15
N GLU A 88 11.17 25.57 -7.18
CA GLU A 88 10.75 26.96 -6.96
C GLU A 88 11.96 27.88 -7.12
N THR A 89 11.79 28.98 -7.85
CA THR A 89 12.81 30.01 -8.03
C THR A 89 12.16 31.39 -8.12
N THR A 90 12.96 32.44 -8.06
CA THR A 90 12.45 33.81 -8.14
C THR A 90 13.05 34.50 -9.36
N ILE A 91 12.20 35.19 -10.12
CA ILE A 91 12.62 36.08 -11.19
C ILE A 91 12.56 37.50 -10.65
N ILE A 92 13.67 38.22 -10.77
CA ILE A 92 13.77 39.60 -10.30
C ILE A 92 14.15 40.48 -11.49
N ALA A 93 13.39 41.53 -11.71
CA ALA A 93 13.66 42.56 -12.69
C ALA A 93 14.00 43.87 -11.97
N THR A 94 15.09 44.53 -12.37
CA THR A 94 15.57 45.78 -11.75
C THR A 94 15.76 46.88 -12.79
N ASP A 95 15.67 48.13 -12.35
CA ASP A 95 16.10 49.29 -13.16
C ASP A 95 17.62 49.50 -13.08
N ALA A 96 18.09 50.55 -13.74
CA ALA A 96 19.50 50.93 -13.80
C ALA A 96 20.09 51.35 -12.44
N ASP A 97 19.24 51.79 -11.50
CA ASP A 97 19.63 52.18 -10.15
C ASP A 97 19.63 50.97 -9.17
N GLY A 98 19.31 49.78 -9.68
CA GLY A 98 19.24 48.54 -8.89
C GLY A 98 17.95 48.41 -8.07
N LYS A 99 16.96 49.27 -8.31
CA LYS A 99 15.65 49.16 -7.64
C LYS A 99 14.84 48.04 -8.30
N ILE A 100 14.26 47.18 -7.47
CA ILE A 100 13.39 46.09 -7.93
C ILE A 100 12.14 46.70 -8.58
N LEU A 101 11.91 46.37 -9.85
CA LEU A 101 10.70 46.75 -10.58
C LEU A 101 9.62 45.68 -10.45
N ARG A 102 10.03 44.40 -10.45
CA ARG A 102 9.13 43.25 -10.36
C ARG A 102 9.85 42.06 -9.73
N SER A 103 9.12 41.31 -8.91
CA SER A 103 9.56 40.04 -8.32
C SER A 103 8.47 39.00 -8.54
N ILE A 104 8.83 37.87 -9.17
CA ILE A 104 7.90 36.79 -9.50
C ILE A 104 8.41 35.51 -8.85
N ASN A 105 7.59 34.90 -7.99
CA ASN A 105 7.82 33.55 -7.49
C ASN A 105 7.39 32.55 -8.58
N LEU A 106 8.36 31.88 -9.18
CA LEU A 106 8.17 30.90 -10.23
C LEU A 106 8.19 29.49 -9.65
N ILE A 107 7.12 28.74 -9.89
CA ILE A 107 7.01 27.33 -9.52
C ILE A 107 6.97 26.50 -10.79
N VAL A 108 8.01 25.70 -10.98
CA VAL A 108 8.10 24.75 -12.08
C VAL A 108 7.62 23.39 -11.60
N THR A 109 6.66 22.84 -12.32
CA THR A 109 6.01 21.55 -12.06
C THR A 109 6.35 20.55 -13.17
N TYR A 110 6.12 19.27 -12.93
CA TYR A 110 6.21 18.27 -14.00
C TYR A 110 5.20 18.55 -15.11
N ASN A 111 5.45 18.02 -16.31
CA ASN A 111 4.53 18.12 -17.43
C ASN A 111 3.32 17.18 -17.23
N LEU A 112 2.39 17.62 -16.37
CA LEU A 112 1.19 16.87 -16.01
C LEU A 112 0.30 16.62 -17.23
N SER A 113 0.30 17.55 -18.18
CA SER A 113 -0.41 17.41 -19.45
C SER A 113 0.05 16.18 -20.24
N LYS A 114 1.37 15.97 -20.35
CA LYS A 114 1.95 14.79 -21.03
C LYS A 114 1.70 13.51 -20.25
N LEU A 115 1.82 13.54 -18.92
CA LEU A 115 1.51 12.38 -18.07
C LEU A 115 0.06 11.95 -18.20
N ARG A 116 -0.87 12.91 -18.13
CA ARG A 116 -2.30 12.68 -18.29
C ARG A 116 -2.60 12.07 -19.66
N HIS A 117 -1.97 12.58 -20.72
CA HIS A 117 -2.13 12.01 -22.06
C HIS A 117 -1.61 10.57 -22.14
N SER A 118 -0.43 10.28 -21.57
CA SER A 118 0.14 8.93 -21.53
C SER A 118 -0.76 7.93 -20.79
N ILE A 119 -1.28 8.31 -19.62
CA ILE A 119 -2.23 7.50 -18.85
C ILE A 119 -3.51 7.27 -19.64
N GLN A 120 -4.08 8.32 -20.26
CA GLN A 120 -5.30 8.22 -21.06
C GLN A 120 -5.13 7.30 -22.28
N GLN A 121 -3.94 7.27 -22.89
CA GLN A 121 -3.64 6.37 -24.01
C GLN A 121 -3.59 4.90 -23.57
N HIS A 122 -3.01 4.61 -22.41
CA HIS A 122 -2.90 3.23 -21.90
C HIS A 122 -4.20 2.75 -21.22
N TYR A 123 -4.94 3.66 -20.58
CA TYR A 123 -6.12 3.36 -19.76
C TYR A 123 -7.32 4.25 -20.15
N PRO A 124 -7.83 4.16 -21.39
CA PRO A 124 -8.80 5.11 -21.95
C PRO A 124 -10.16 5.11 -21.25
N SER A 125 -10.53 4.02 -20.58
CA SER A 125 -11.81 3.88 -19.89
C SER A 125 -11.78 4.34 -18.42
N GLN A 126 -10.64 4.84 -17.93
CA GLN A 126 -10.45 5.17 -16.51
C GLN A 126 -10.49 6.69 -16.33
N SER A 127 -11.22 7.14 -15.30
CA SER A 127 -11.31 8.57 -14.97
C SER A 127 -10.27 8.92 -13.91
N ILE A 128 -9.10 9.37 -14.36
CA ILE A 128 -7.95 9.74 -13.50
C ILE A 128 -7.66 11.23 -13.62
N SER A 129 -7.46 11.88 -12.48
CA SER A 129 -7.02 13.27 -12.37
C SER A 129 -5.62 13.32 -11.78
N LEU A 130 -4.80 14.21 -12.34
CA LEU A 130 -3.47 14.53 -11.84
C LEU A 130 -3.43 16.01 -11.46
N SER A 131 -2.94 16.30 -10.27
CA SER A 131 -2.74 17.66 -9.76
C SER A 131 -1.37 17.77 -9.09
N PHE A 132 -0.73 18.92 -9.26
CA PHE A 132 0.52 19.23 -8.59
C PHE A 132 0.28 19.56 -7.12
N VAL A 133 1.15 19.04 -6.25
CA VAL A 133 1.30 19.43 -4.85
C VAL A 133 2.79 19.76 -4.69
N PRO A 134 3.21 20.81 -3.94
CA PRO A 134 4.63 21.08 -3.74
C PRO A 134 5.41 19.83 -3.30
N GLY A 135 6.42 19.42 -4.09
CA GLY A 135 7.20 18.20 -3.87
C GLY A 135 6.49 16.87 -4.19
N SER A 136 5.28 16.89 -4.76
CA SER A 136 4.48 15.68 -4.98
C SER A 136 3.53 15.79 -6.18
N ILE A 137 3.05 14.64 -6.67
CA ILE A 137 1.94 14.58 -7.63
C ILE A 137 0.82 13.82 -6.96
N ARG A 138 -0.34 14.47 -6.84
CA ARG A 138 -1.56 13.82 -6.38
C ARG A 138 -2.26 13.18 -7.57
N VAL A 139 -2.51 11.88 -7.46
CA VAL A 139 -3.30 11.10 -8.41
C VAL A 139 -4.58 10.67 -7.73
N SER A 140 -5.72 10.94 -8.37
CA SER A 140 -7.04 10.61 -7.84
C SER A 140 -7.95 10.12 -8.93
N GLY A 141 -8.97 9.34 -8.56
CA GLY A 141 -9.95 8.85 -9.52
C GLY A 141 -10.56 7.52 -9.11
N LYS A 142 -11.27 6.90 -10.05
CA LYS A 142 -11.82 5.57 -9.87
C LYS A 142 -11.26 4.65 -10.93
N VAL A 143 -10.74 3.51 -10.50
CA VAL A 143 -10.27 2.45 -11.38
C VAL A 143 -11.09 1.18 -11.21
N LYS A 144 -11.11 0.36 -12.26
CA LYS A 144 -11.86 -0.89 -12.25
C LYS A 144 -11.26 -1.92 -11.30
N ASP A 145 -9.98 -2.23 -11.41
CA ASP A 145 -9.31 -3.28 -10.65
C ASP A 145 -7.89 -2.87 -10.23
N GLU A 146 -7.30 -3.62 -9.29
CA GLU A 146 -5.98 -3.35 -8.72
C GLU A 146 -4.84 -3.41 -9.78
N PHE A 147 -4.99 -4.18 -10.86
CA PHE A 147 -3.97 -4.22 -11.91
C PHE A 147 -3.84 -2.89 -12.64
N ILE A 148 -4.97 -2.25 -12.94
CA ILE A 148 -4.99 -0.91 -13.54
C ILE A 148 -4.40 0.10 -12.56
N HIS A 149 -4.76 -0.01 -11.28
CA HIS A 149 -4.22 0.85 -10.23
C HIS A 149 -2.69 0.83 -10.21
N GLN A 150 -2.11 -0.36 -10.04
CA GLN A 150 -0.66 -0.57 -10.00
C GLN A 150 0.02 -0.18 -11.31
N GLY A 151 -0.64 -0.41 -12.45
CA GLY A 151 -0.14 0.02 -13.75
C GLY A 151 -0.05 1.55 -13.90
N ILE A 152 -1.00 2.30 -13.35
CA ILE A 152 -0.98 3.77 -13.34
C ILE A 152 0.15 4.27 -12.43
N ILE A 153 0.23 3.75 -11.20
CA ILE A 153 1.27 4.14 -10.23
C ILE A 153 2.68 3.86 -10.79
N ALA A 154 2.89 2.70 -11.41
CA ALA A 154 4.16 2.38 -12.06
C ALA A 154 4.49 3.33 -13.23
N THR A 155 3.49 3.72 -14.03
CA THR A 155 3.67 4.70 -15.12
C THR A 155 4.09 6.06 -14.58
N LEU A 156 3.48 6.50 -13.48
CA LEU A 156 3.83 7.75 -12.80
C LEU A 156 5.25 7.69 -12.25
N ASN A 157 5.57 6.68 -11.43
CA ASN A 157 6.91 6.52 -10.84
C ASN A 157 8.01 6.46 -11.91
N GLY A 158 7.77 5.77 -13.03
CA GLY A 158 8.74 5.70 -14.13
C GLY A 158 8.89 7.02 -14.90
N SER A 159 7.90 7.91 -14.86
CA SER A 159 7.94 9.19 -15.59
C SER A 159 8.39 10.37 -14.72
N VAL A 160 8.28 10.26 -13.40
CA VAL A 160 8.62 11.32 -12.43
C VAL A 160 9.36 10.76 -11.21
N PRO A 161 10.60 10.26 -11.38
CA PRO A 161 11.30 9.51 -10.33
C PRO A 161 11.59 10.33 -9.06
N ASP A 162 11.75 11.65 -9.18
CA ASP A 162 12.06 12.53 -8.05
C ASP A 162 10.80 13.05 -7.31
N ALA A 163 9.59 12.72 -7.81
CA ALA A 163 8.34 13.16 -7.22
C ALA A 163 7.75 12.11 -6.29
N THR A 164 7.27 12.53 -5.12
CA THR A 164 6.42 11.66 -4.31
C THR A 164 5.03 11.57 -4.93
N ILE A 165 4.49 10.37 -5.11
CA ILE A 165 3.12 10.16 -5.58
C ILE A 165 2.18 10.06 -4.38
N ILE A 166 1.22 10.98 -4.31
CA ILE A 166 0.11 10.91 -3.35
C ILE A 166 -1.02 10.17 -4.05
N ASP A 167 -1.18 8.90 -3.68
CA ASP A 167 -2.19 8.01 -4.26
C ASP A 167 -3.53 8.13 -3.51
N GLU A 168 -4.53 8.62 -4.25
CA GLU A 168 -5.94 8.72 -3.82
C GLU A 168 -6.87 8.04 -4.83
N ILE A 169 -6.37 7.03 -5.54
CA ILE A 169 -7.18 6.23 -6.45
C ILE A 169 -8.10 5.30 -5.66
N ILE A 170 -9.37 5.23 -6.07
CA ILE A 170 -10.36 4.31 -5.50
C ILE A 170 -10.55 3.13 -6.47
N VAL A 171 -10.28 1.92 -5.98
CA VAL A 171 -10.52 0.67 -6.72
C VAL A 171 -11.96 0.21 -6.51
N THR A 172 -12.71 0.10 -7.61
CA THR A 172 -14.16 -0.15 -7.57
C THR A 172 -14.52 -1.63 -7.52
N ASN A 173 -13.76 -2.50 -8.20
CA ASN A 173 -13.90 -3.94 -8.10
C ASN A 173 -12.72 -4.51 -7.33
N ARG A 174 -13.00 -5.02 -6.12
CA ARG A 174 -12.00 -5.75 -5.34
C ARG A 174 -11.90 -7.16 -5.90
N ASN A 175 -10.72 -7.62 -6.26
CA ASN A 175 -10.58 -9.01 -6.65
C ASN A 175 -10.67 -9.87 -5.39
N LEU A 176 -11.53 -10.88 -5.43
CA LEU A 176 -11.56 -11.91 -4.42
C LEU A 176 -10.68 -13.05 -4.89
N THR A 177 -9.72 -13.42 -4.08
CA THR A 177 -8.92 -14.62 -4.33
C THR A 177 -9.24 -15.64 -3.27
N ARG A 178 -9.64 -16.82 -3.72
CA ARG A 178 -9.77 -17.99 -2.86
C ARG A 178 -8.44 -18.73 -2.88
N PHE A 179 -7.92 -19.08 -1.71
CA PHE A 179 -6.77 -19.97 -1.59
C PHE A 179 -7.22 -21.33 -1.11
N GLU A 180 -6.84 -22.36 -1.83
CA GLU A 180 -6.94 -23.74 -1.37
C GLU A 180 -5.59 -24.13 -0.78
N VAL A 181 -5.54 -24.32 0.53
CA VAL A 181 -4.33 -24.68 1.27
C VAL A 181 -4.41 -26.15 1.67
N LYS A 182 -3.38 -26.93 1.32
CA LYS A 182 -3.22 -28.32 1.73
C LYS A 182 -1.95 -28.44 2.54
N LEU A 183 -2.07 -29.00 3.75
CA LEU A 183 -0.94 -29.33 4.59
C LEU A 183 -0.71 -30.84 4.53
N VAL A 184 0.44 -31.26 4.03
CA VAL A 184 0.78 -32.66 3.78
C VAL A 184 2.05 -33.02 4.54
N GLU A 185 1.96 -34.03 5.39
CA GLU A 185 3.11 -34.63 6.06
C GLU A 185 3.61 -35.80 5.20
N LEU A 186 4.91 -35.81 4.92
CA LEU A 186 5.58 -36.92 4.28
C LEU A 186 6.21 -37.80 5.35
N SER A 187 5.95 -39.09 5.26
CA SER A 187 6.62 -40.08 6.10
C SER A 187 8.07 -40.27 5.62
N PRO A 188 9.04 -40.53 6.52
CA PRO A 188 10.36 -41.00 6.11
C PRO A 188 10.15 -42.27 5.29
N ALA A 189 10.61 -42.24 4.06
CA ALA A 189 10.30 -43.30 3.12
C ALA A 189 10.99 -44.62 3.50
N GLY A 190 10.25 -45.71 3.38
CA GLY A 190 10.82 -47.05 3.29
C GLY A 190 11.71 -47.21 2.04
N PRO A 191 12.31 -48.40 1.81
CA PRO A 191 13.38 -48.64 0.83
C PRO A 191 13.04 -48.36 -0.66
N TYR A 192 11.81 -47.96 -0.98
CA TYR A 192 11.33 -47.73 -2.35
C TYR A 192 11.27 -46.25 -2.78
N SER A 193 11.74 -45.30 -1.97
CA SER A 193 11.88 -43.88 -2.34
C SER A 193 12.97 -43.57 -3.37
N ALA A 194 13.84 -44.53 -3.67
CA ALA A 194 15.03 -44.32 -4.49
C ALA A 194 14.78 -44.02 -5.98
N GLN A 195 13.56 -44.23 -6.49
CA GLN A 195 13.25 -44.08 -7.92
C GLN A 195 12.70 -42.71 -8.32
N LEU A 196 12.24 -41.91 -7.35
CA LEU A 196 11.92 -40.50 -7.53
C LEU A 196 12.91 -39.74 -6.66
N SER A 197 13.84 -39.00 -7.28
CA SER A 197 14.74 -38.14 -6.53
C SER A 197 13.93 -37.00 -5.91
N TRP A 198 13.40 -37.25 -4.71
CA TRP A 198 12.61 -36.30 -3.94
C TRP A 198 13.41 -35.06 -3.60
N THR A 199 14.72 -35.23 -3.43
CA THR A 199 15.69 -34.14 -3.29
C THR A 199 15.68 -33.25 -4.53
N ASP A 200 15.60 -33.79 -5.75
CA ASP A 200 15.54 -32.97 -6.97
C ASP A 200 14.17 -32.28 -7.14
N LEU A 201 13.06 -32.94 -6.77
CA LEU A 201 11.74 -32.31 -6.77
C LEU A 201 11.67 -31.18 -5.73
N ILE A 202 12.13 -31.41 -4.51
CA ILE A 202 12.13 -30.42 -3.42
C ILE A 202 13.15 -29.30 -3.68
N ASN A 203 14.34 -29.61 -4.22
CA ASN A 203 15.32 -28.58 -4.63
C ASN A 203 14.82 -27.74 -5.81
N SER A 204 13.93 -28.28 -6.65
CA SER A 204 13.21 -27.50 -7.67
C SER A 204 12.07 -26.64 -7.11
N LEU A 205 11.58 -26.95 -5.89
CA LEU A 205 10.53 -26.22 -5.17
C LEU A 205 11.10 -25.10 -4.27
N SER A 206 12.29 -25.29 -3.68
CA SER A 206 12.91 -24.33 -2.76
C SER A 206 13.59 -23.14 -3.45
N ASN A 207 13.88 -23.23 -4.75
CA ASN A 207 14.64 -22.21 -5.49
C ASN A 207 13.79 -21.13 -6.19
N GLY A 208 12.54 -20.90 -5.75
CA GLY A 208 11.74 -19.74 -6.16
C GLY A 208 11.43 -19.63 -7.67
N GLN A 209 11.66 -20.68 -8.46
CA GLN A 209 11.39 -20.65 -9.90
C GLN A 209 9.91 -20.98 -10.15
N SER A 210 9.22 -20.06 -10.84
CA SER A 210 7.80 -20.20 -11.17
C SER A 210 7.55 -21.40 -12.10
N LEU A 211 6.86 -22.42 -11.59
CA LEU A 211 6.67 -23.73 -12.24
C LEU A 211 5.60 -23.68 -13.33
N SER A 212 5.96 -23.93 -14.60
CA SER A 212 5.08 -23.89 -15.78
C SER A 212 3.78 -24.70 -15.62
N GLN A 213 2.69 -24.30 -16.30
CA GLN A 213 1.34 -24.87 -16.18
C GLN A 213 1.29 -26.41 -16.31
N GLN A 214 2.19 -27.01 -17.12
CA GLN A 214 2.30 -28.46 -17.27
C GLN A 214 2.78 -29.19 -16.01
N ARG A 215 3.54 -28.51 -15.14
CA ARG A 215 4.12 -29.08 -13.90
C ARG A 215 3.25 -28.87 -12.66
N ALA A 216 2.36 -27.87 -12.65
CA ALA A 216 1.41 -27.67 -11.53
C ALA A 216 0.38 -28.82 -11.41
N ASN A 217 -0.04 -29.41 -12.53
CA ASN A 217 -0.84 -30.63 -12.54
C ASN A 217 -0.03 -31.82 -11.98
N GLN A 218 1.25 -31.94 -12.35
CA GLN A 218 2.14 -32.98 -11.84
C GLN A 218 2.34 -32.89 -10.31
N LEU A 219 2.33 -31.70 -9.71
CA LEU A 219 2.45 -31.56 -8.25
C LEU A 219 1.23 -32.12 -7.53
N ASN A 220 0.02 -31.72 -7.91
CA ASN A 220 -1.20 -32.26 -7.30
C ASN A 220 -1.31 -33.77 -7.55
N ASP A 221 -0.95 -34.24 -8.75
CA ASP A 221 -0.99 -35.66 -9.11
C ASP A 221 0.07 -36.48 -8.35
N ALA A 222 1.29 -35.97 -8.20
CA ALA A 222 2.35 -36.61 -7.42
C ALA A 222 1.97 -36.74 -5.95
N ILE A 223 1.35 -35.70 -5.38
CA ILE A 223 0.89 -35.72 -3.99
C ILE A 223 -0.28 -36.69 -3.81
N ASN A 224 -1.24 -36.69 -4.73
CA ASN A 224 -2.33 -37.67 -4.73
C ASN A 224 -1.81 -39.11 -4.84
N TYR A 225 -0.78 -39.34 -5.66
CA TYR A 225 -0.11 -40.64 -5.78
C TYR A 225 0.55 -41.07 -4.46
N LEU A 226 1.23 -40.16 -3.77
CA LEU A 226 1.83 -40.44 -2.45
C LEU A 226 0.78 -40.73 -1.38
N LEU A 227 -0.32 -39.96 -1.37
CA LEU A 227 -1.44 -40.20 -0.46
C LEU A 227 -2.06 -41.58 -0.71
N ALA A 228 -2.20 -41.99 -1.98
CA ALA A 228 -2.75 -43.30 -2.34
C ALA A 228 -1.84 -44.48 -1.92
N ARG A 229 -0.52 -44.27 -1.87
CA ARG A 229 0.46 -45.26 -1.41
C ARG A 229 0.64 -45.30 0.11
N GLY A 230 0.15 -44.30 0.84
CA GLY A 230 0.38 -44.13 2.27
C GLY A 230 1.76 -43.54 2.63
N ASP A 231 2.53 -43.12 1.63
CA ASP A 231 3.85 -42.46 1.80
C ASP A 231 3.69 -40.98 2.23
N ALA A 232 2.50 -40.41 2.04
CA ALA A 232 2.09 -39.10 2.54
C ALA A 232 0.80 -39.18 3.34
N ARG A 233 0.62 -38.25 4.28
CA ARG A 233 -0.58 -38.07 5.08
C ARG A 233 -1.08 -36.63 4.96
N LEU A 234 -2.35 -36.46 4.62
CA LEU A 234 -3.00 -35.16 4.67
C LEU A 234 -3.21 -34.75 6.14
N VAL A 235 -2.61 -33.64 6.54
CA VAL A 235 -2.70 -33.10 7.91
C VAL A 235 -3.88 -32.16 8.02
N ALA A 236 -4.04 -31.26 7.05
CA ALA A 236 -5.12 -30.29 7.04
C ALA A 236 -5.49 -29.81 5.63
N LEU A 237 -6.74 -29.37 5.47
CA LEU A 237 -7.24 -28.65 4.31
C LEU A 237 -7.90 -27.36 4.79
N ALA A 238 -7.58 -26.26 4.14
CA ALA A 238 -8.22 -24.99 4.38
C ALA A 238 -8.61 -24.31 3.07
N THR A 239 -9.70 -23.55 3.12
CA THR A 239 -10.10 -22.65 2.04
C THR A 239 -10.17 -21.27 2.62
N LEU A 240 -9.24 -20.41 2.21
CA LEU A 240 -9.18 -19.02 2.64
C LEU A 240 -9.72 -18.13 1.52
N THR A 241 -10.23 -16.95 1.85
CA THR A 241 -10.59 -15.94 0.85
C THR A 241 -10.07 -14.61 1.34
N ALA A 242 -9.33 -13.90 0.48
CA ALA A 242 -8.86 -12.56 0.75
C ALA A 242 -9.15 -11.64 -0.42
N THR A 243 -9.26 -10.35 -0.09
CA THR A 243 -9.25 -9.27 -1.08
C THR A 243 -7.82 -8.81 -1.31
N ASP A 244 -7.64 -8.00 -2.35
CA ASP A 244 -6.39 -7.31 -2.70
C ASP A 244 -5.67 -6.72 -1.47
N ASP A 245 -4.36 -7.00 -1.36
CA ASP A 245 -3.44 -6.58 -0.28
C ASP A 245 -3.87 -6.92 1.16
N LYS A 246 -4.80 -7.88 1.34
CA LYS A 246 -5.16 -8.38 2.67
C LYS A 246 -4.53 -9.74 2.94
N LYS A 247 -4.10 -9.91 4.19
CA LYS A 247 -3.59 -11.18 4.71
C LYS A 247 -4.73 -12.17 4.91
N ALA A 248 -4.51 -13.40 4.47
CA ALA A 248 -5.33 -14.56 4.76
C ALA A 248 -4.52 -15.49 5.65
N GLU A 249 -5.02 -15.78 6.85
CA GLU A 249 -4.29 -16.57 7.83
C GLU A 249 -5.03 -17.88 8.10
N PHE A 250 -4.27 -18.96 8.20
CA PHE A 250 -4.73 -20.28 8.58
C PHE A 250 -3.82 -20.82 9.67
N SER A 251 -4.41 -21.18 10.80
CA SER A 251 -3.70 -21.90 11.86
C SER A 251 -4.33 -23.27 12.05
N SER A 252 -3.48 -24.29 12.14
CA SER A 252 -3.89 -25.65 12.47
C SER A 252 -2.86 -26.26 13.39
N GLY A 253 -3.32 -26.90 14.45
CA GLY A 253 -2.44 -27.62 15.34
C GLY A 253 -3.15 -28.59 16.26
N ASN A 254 -2.35 -29.42 16.91
CA ASN A 254 -2.75 -30.29 18.01
C ASN A 254 -1.75 -30.14 19.17
N GLU A 255 -1.83 -31.01 20.18
CA GLU A 255 -0.92 -31.03 21.32
C GLU A 255 0.56 -31.24 20.95
N SER A 256 0.85 -31.64 19.70
CA SER A 256 2.18 -32.06 19.26
C SER A 256 2.77 -31.19 18.14
N ILE A 257 1.96 -30.49 17.34
CA ILE A 257 2.42 -29.68 16.19
C ILE A 257 1.43 -28.52 15.99
N GLY A 258 1.95 -27.29 15.95
CA GLY A 258 1.25 -26.10 15.46
C GLY A 258 1.79 -25.63 14.12
N VAL A 259 0.91 -25.21 13.23
CA VAL A 259 1.25 -24.60 11.93
C VAL A 259 0.42 -23.34 11.77
N ASN A 260 1.09 -22.21 11.55
CA ASN A 260 0.46 -21.00 11.04
C ASN A 260 0.90 -20.81 9.59
N VAL A 261 -0.03 -20.48 8.70
CA VAL A 261 0.22 -20.10 7.32
C VAL A 261 -0.44 -18.75 7.10
N THR A 262 0.35 -17.76 6.70
CA THR A 262 -0.10 -16.45 6.28
C THR A 262 0.11 -16.30 4.78
N LEU A 263 -0.92 -15.88 4.06
CA LEU A 263 -0.92 -15.64 2.63
C LEU A 263 -1.25 -14.17 2.35
N GLN A 264 -0.48 -13.52 1.50
CA GLN A 264 -0.77 -12.15 1.07
C GLN A 264 -0.51 -12.00 -0.43
N LEU A 265 -1.50 -11.49 -1.16
CA LEU A 265 -1.35 -11.21 -2.59
C LEU A 265 -1.05 -9.75 -2.82
N HIS A 266 -0.10 -9.53 -3.72
CA HIS A 266 0.27 -8.24 -4.23
C HIS A 266 0.09 -8.22 -5.75
N PHE A 267 -0.65 -7.25 -6.25
CA PHE A 267 -0.84 -7.08 -7.68
C PHE A 267 0.33 -6.28 -8.23
N LEU A 268 0.86 -6.70 -9.37
CA LEU A 268 2.01 -6.10 -10.01
C LEU A 268 1.63 -5.51 -11.38
N PRO A 269 2.38 -4.51 -11.86
CA PRO A 269 2.21 -3.99 -13.21
C PRO A 269 2.33 -5.08 -14.28
N GLY A 270 1.53 -4.94 -15.34
CA GLY A 270 1.52 -5.90 -16.46
C GLY A 270 0.67 -7.16 -16.23
N GLY A 271 -0.23 -7.15 -15.25
CA GLY A 271 -1.13 -8.29 -15.02
C GLY A 271 -0.50 -9.43 -14.21
N ARG A 272 0.62 -9.16 -13.54
CA ARG A 272 1.39 -10.12 -12.76
C ARG A 272 0.94 -10.06 -11.30
N VAL A 273 1.13 -11.13 -10.55
CA VAL A 273 0.73 -11.19 -9.13
C VAL A 273 1.85 -11.82 -8.34
N SER A 274 2.22 -11.24 -7.21
CA SER A 274 3.08 -11.87 -6.23
C SER A 274 2.22 -12.48 -5.12
N LEU A 275 2.55 -13.69 -4.70
CA LEU A 275 1.99 -14.31 -3.51
C LEU A 275 3.10 -14.49 -2.48
N ASP A 276 2.98 -13.74 -1.40
CA ASP A 276 3.79 -13.93 -0.21
C ASP A 276 3.15 -15.00 0.64
N VAL A 277 3.96 -15.99 1.01
CA VAL A 277 3.55 -17.06 1.90
C VAL A 277 4.55 -17.14 3.04
N THR A 278 4.01 -17.06 4.23
CA THR A 278 4.74 -17.25 5.47
C THR A 278 4.18 -18.46 6.18
N SER A 279 5.04 -19.32 6.68
CA SER A 279 4.64 -20.47 7.48
C SER A 279 5.50 -20.60 8.73
N ASP A 280 4.85 -20.66 9.88
CA ASP A 280 5.46 -20.93 11.17
C ASP A 280 5.11 -22.34 11.63
N PHE A 281 6.12 -23.16 11.83
CA PHE A 281 5.99 -24.54 12.30
C PHE A 281 6.52 -24.66 13.71
N SER A 282 5.66 -25.05 14.64
CA SER A 282 6.01 -25.22 16.04
C SER A 282 5.71 -26.66 16.46
N PRO A 283 6.63 -27.62 16.28
CA PRO A 283 6.54 -28.90 16.97
C PRO A 283 6.54 -28.68 18.49
N ALA A 284 5.80 -29.52 19.21
CA ALA A 284 5.91 -29.59 20.66
C ALA A 284 7.31 -30.07 21.01
N GLY A 285 8.08 -29.24 21.71
CA GLY A 285 9.36 -29.68 22.25
C GLY A 285 9.18 -30.47 23.55
N PHE A 286 10.18 -31.27 23.86
CA PHE A 286 10.25 -31.99 25.12
C PHE A 286 10.49 -31.01 26.28
N VAL A 287 9.95 -31.33 27.46
CA VAL A 287 10.35 -30.67 28.70
C VAL A 287 11.84 -30.98 28.93
N SER A 288 12.70 -29.98 28.89
CA SER A 288 14.10 -30.15 29.28
C SER A 288 14.13 -30.54 30.76
N ALA A 289 14.75 -31.68 31.11
CA ALA A 289 14.80 -32.17 32.48
C ALA A 289 15.52 -31.21 33.46
N THR A 290 16.20 -30.18 32.95
CA THR A 290 16.97 -29.21 33.76
C THR A 290 16.22 -27.90 33.99
N VAL A 291 15.24 -27.55 33.16
CA VAL A 291 14.44 -26.33 33.28
C VAL A 291 13.01 -26.73 32.96
N GLY A 292 12.15 -26.82 33.98
CA GLY A 292 10.77 -27.35 33.90
C GLY A 292 9.78 -26.53 33.05
N ALA A 293 10.24 -25.85 32.01
CA ALA A 293 9.44 -25.18 31.01
C ALA A 293 9.47 -25.96 29.69
N PRO A 294 8.32 -26.23 29.06
CA PRO A 294 8.28 -26.78 27.71
C PRO A 294 8.95 -25.79 26.74
N THR A 295 9.87 -26.28 25.92
CA THR A 295 10.42 -25.51 24.80
C THR A 295 9.56 -25.78 23.57
N PHE A 296 9.27 -24.73 22.79
CA PHE A 296 8.53 -24.84 21.53
C PHE A 296 9.44 -24.31 20.43
N PRO A 297 10.29 -25.16 19.81
CA PRO A 297 11.10 -24.70 18.70
C PRO A 297 10.18 -24.31 17.55
N SER A 298 10.22 -23.05 17.13
CA SER A 298 9.47 -22.56 15.97
C SER A 298 10.40 -22.42 14.77
N ARG A 299 9.97 -22.88 13.60
CA ARG A 299 10.63 -22.66 12.31
C ARG A 299 9.79 -21.72 11.47
N HIS A 300 10.43 -20.67 10.99
CA HIS A 300 9.80 -19.66 10.16
C HIS A 300 10.30 -19.79 8.72
N ILE A 301 9.38 -19.92 7.78
CA ILE A 301 9.68 -19.89 6.35
C ILE A 301 8.86 -18.77 5.72
N ALA A 302 9.54 -17.88 5.00
CA ALA A 302 8.91 -16.84 4.20
C ALA A 302 9.40 -17.00 2.76
N SER A 303 8.46 -16.94 1.82
CA SER A 303 8.77 -17.02 0.39
C SER A 303 7.80 -16.17 -0.40
N SER A 304 8.29 -15.55 -1.46
CA SER A 304 7.52 -14.71 -2.38
C SER A 304 7.55 -15.33 -3.77
N PHE A 305 6.39 -15.50 -4.38
CA PHE A 305 6.25 -16.17 -5.67
C PHE A 305 5.50 -15.31 -6.66
N GLU A 306 6.11 -15.03 -7.80
CA GLU A 306 5.38 -14.45 -8.92
C GLU A 306 4.54 -15.53 -9.62
N ILE A 307 3.22 -15.36 -9.55
CA ILE A 307 2.22 -16.28 -10.10
C ILE A 307 1.52 -15.69 -11.31
N VAL A 308 1.18 -16.60 -12.22
CA VAL A 308 0.41 -16.30 -13.43
C VAL A 308 -0.80 -17.22 -13.46
N GLY A 309 -1.98 -16.67 -13.20
CA GLY A 309 -3.24 -17.43 -13.15
C GLY A 309 -3.32 -18.42 -11.97
N ASP A 310 -4.17 -19.43 -12.09
CA ASP A 310 -4.51 -20.37 -11.01
C ASP A 310 -3.43 -21.45 -10.70
N ARG A 311 -2.15 -21.08 -10.71
CA ARG A 311 -1.04 -22.04 -10.53
C ARG A 311 -0.81 -22.37 -9.07
N SER A 312 -0.81 -23.66 -8.74
CA SER A 312 -0.43 -24.15 -7.40
C SER A 312 1.05 -23.89 -7.13
N ILE A 313 1.33 -23.47 -5.90
CA ILE A 313 2.67 -23.32 -5.33
C ILE A 313 2.78 -24.28 -4.16
N ALA A 314 3.98 -24.81 -3.90
CA ALA A 314 4.25 -25.53 -2.67
C ALA A 314 5.50 -24.97 -2.00
N ILE A 315 5.43 -24.93 -0.68
CA ILE A 315 6.50 -24.57 0.22
C ILE A 315 6.66 -25.74 1.17
N SER A 316 7.89 -26.19 1.36
CA SER A 316 8.21 -27.33 2.20
C SER A 316 9.15 -26.92 3.32
N ASP A 317 8.88 -27.42 4.51
CA ASP A 317 9.83 -27.49 5.61
C ASP A 317 10.25 -28.96 5.84
N LEU A 318 11.52 -29.17 6.17
CA LEU A 318 12.07 -30.48 6.49
C LEU A 318 12.41 -30.51 7.99
N SER A 319 11.65 -31.29 8.77
CA SER A 319 12.01 -31.59 10.17
C SER A 319 13.07 -32.69 10.19
N VAL A 320 14.33 -32.27 10.26
CA VAL A 320 15.51 -33.16 10.28
C VAL A 320 15.50 -34.09 11.51
N GLU A 321 14.91 -33.67 12.64
CA GLU A 321 14.88 -34.46 13.88
C GLU A 321 13.90 -35.63 13.84
N THR A 322 12.83 -35.54 13.05
CA THR A 322 11.78 -36.59 13.00
C THR A 322 11.81 -37.40 11.70
N GLY A 323 12.64 -37.01 10.73
CA GLY A 323 12.66 -37.58 9.38
C GLY A 323 11.37 -37.31 8.60
N ARG A 324 10.53 -36.39 9.06
CA ARG A 324 9.23 -36.04 8.46
C ARG A 324 9.33 -34.68 7.79
N SER A 325 8.81 -34.58 6.57
CA SER A 325 8.73 -33.30 5.85
C SER A 325 7.29 -32.80 5.87
N LEU A 326 7.09 -31.52 6.07
CA LEU A 326 5.77 -30.91 6.04
C LEU A 326 5.72 -29.96 4.84
N ILE A 327 4.72 -30.17 3.99
CA ILE A 327 4.54 -29.40 2.76
C ILE A 327 3.23 -28.63 2.86
N VAL A 328 3.31 -27.32 2.66
CA VAL A 328 2.19 -26.42 2.48
C VAL A 328 2.02 -26.20 0.98
N ILE A 329 0.93 -26.70 0.40
CA ILE A 329 0.55 -26.43 -0.98
C ILE A 329 -0.55 -25.38 -0.99
N VAL A 330 -0.35 -24.31 -1.74
CA VAL A 330 -1.31 -23.21 -1.90
C VAL A 330 -1.74 -23.14 -3.35
N THR A 331 -3.03 -23.21 -3.61
CA THR A 331 -3.61 -23.01 -4.95
C THR A 331 -4.49 -21.77 -4.93
N PRO A 332 -4.02 -20.63 -5.48
CA PRO A 332 -4.85 -19.45 -5.65
C PRO A 332 -5.87 -19.69 -6.76
N ARG A 333 -7.09 -19.21 -6.53
CA ARG A 333 -8.21 -19.18 -7.47
C ARG A 333 -8.71 -17.75 -7.53
N PHE A 334 -8.30 -17.06 -8.58
CA PHE A 334 -8.73 -15.69 -8.79
C PHE A 334 -10.19 -15.69 -9.24
N ALA A 335 -11.04 -14.90 -8.58
CA ALA A 335 -12.39 -14.69 -9.07
C ALA A 335 -12.29 -14.01 -10.44
N GLY A 336 -12.55 -14.77 -11.50
CA GLY A 336 -12.48 -14.28 -12.86
C GLY A 336 -13.56 -13.23 -13.12
N ARG A 337 -13.16 -12.14 -13.79
CA ARG A 337 -14.01 -11.33 -14.67
C ARG A 337 -15.09 -12.24 -15.31
N ASN A 338 -16.35 -12.09 -14.90
CA ASN A 338 -17.54 -12.84 -15.35
C ASN A 338 -17.66 -14.35 -15.05
N LYS A 339 -16.80 -14.98 -14.26
CA LYS A 339 -17.13 -16.33 -13.75
C LYS A 339 -17.41 -16.24 -12.25
N PRO A 340 -18.68 -16.37 -11.80
CA PRO A 340 -18.95 -16.51 -10.38
C PRO A 340 -18.08 -17.65 -9.87
N VAL A 341 -17.49 -17.47 -8.69
CA VAL A 341 -16.76 -18.54 -8.01
C VAL A 341 -17.64 -19.77 -8.07
N PRO A 342 -17.23 -20.85 -8.75
CA PRO A 342 -18.14 -21.96 -9.01
C PRO A 342 -18.65 -22.48 -7.67
N VAL A 343 -19.96 -22.40 -7.48
CA VAL A 343 -20.63 -23.11 -6.40
C VAL A 343 -20.42 -24.58 -6.73
N ILE A 344 -19.54 -25.24 -5.97
CA ILE A 344 -19.26 -26.66 -6.13
C ILE A 344 -20.55 -27.39 -5.75
N LYS A 345 -21.39 -27.68 -6.74
CA LYS A 345 -22.49 -28.65 -6.59
C LYS A 345 -21.81 -30.00 -6.40
N ASN A 346 -22.11 -30.67 -5.28
CA ASN A 346 -21.47 -31.89 -4.79
C ASN A 346 -20.08 -31.71 -4.17
N ARG A 347 -19.84 -30.63 -3.42
CA ARG A 347 -18.69 -30.63 -2.51
C ARG A 347 -18.87 -31.72 -1.44
N PRO A 348 -17.81 -32.46 -1.07
CA PRO A 348 -17.84 -33.30 0.12
C PRO A 348 -18.35 -32.46 1.29
N GLN A 349 -19.25 -33.01 2.10
CA GLN A 349 -19.66 -32.35 3.34
C GLN A 349 -18.40 -32.01 4.14
N THR A 350 -18.33 -30.79 4.67
CA THR A 350 -17.27 -30.49 5.63
C THR A 350 -17.43 -31.38 6.85
N ASN A 351 -16.35 -31.61 7.59
CA ASN A 351 -16.42 -32.33 8.87
C ASN A 351 -17.48 -31.73 9.79
N LEU A 352 -17.69 -30.40 9.72
CA LEU A 352 -18.72 -29.70 10.49
C LEU A 352 -20.15 -30.06 10.02
N GLU A 353 -20.41 -30.04 8.72
CA GLU A 353 -21.70 -30.46 8.16
C GLU A 353 -22.00 -31.93 8.42
N TYR A 354 -20.98 -32.78 8.33
CA TYR A 354 -21.08 -34.20 8.68
C TYR A 354 -21.42 -34.37 10.17
N ILE A 355 -20.70 -33.70 11.07
CA ILE A 355 -20.95 -33.77 12.52
C ILE A 355 -22.37 -33.25 12.86
N LEU A 356 -22.82 -32.17 12.22
CA LEU A 356 -24.14 -31.58 12.45
C LEU A 356 -25.28 -32.42 11.85
N THR A 357 -25.00 -33.27 10.85
CA THR A 357 -25.99 -34.16 10.22
C THR A 357 -26.04 -35.54 10.87
N GLN A 358 -25.05 -35.90 11.68
CA GLN A 358 -25.09 -37.09 12.52
C GLN A 358 -26.13 -36.91 13.63
N LYS A 359 -27.16 -37.78 13.65
CA LYS A 359 -28.03 -37.94 14.83
C LYS A 359 -27.22 -38.61 15.94
N LEU A 360 -26.41 -37.83 16.65
CA LEU A 360 -25.66 -38.31 17.79
C LEU A 360 -26.64 -38.68 18.91
N PRO A 361 -26.59 -39.90 19.47
CA PRO A 361 -27.35 -40.25 20.66
C PRO A 361 -26.72 -39.51 21.84
N LEU A 362 -27.12 -38.24 22.03
CA LEU A 362 -26.67 -37.42 23.15
C LEU A 362 -27.32 -37.96 24.43
N SER A 363 -26.64 -38.90 25.07
CA SER A 363 -26.89 -39.26 26.47
C SER A 363 -26.65 -38.03 27.34
N ARG A 364 -27.76 -37.37 27.71
CA ARG A 364 -27.90 -36.26 28.66
C ARG A 364 -26.94 -35.06 28.46
N ARG A 365 -27.50 -34.00 27.85
CA ARG A 365 -27.10 -32.58 27.97
C ARG A 365 -25.59 -32.30 27.86
N LYS A 366 -25.00 -32.52 26.69
CA LYS A 366 -23.86 -31.71 26.23
C LYS A 366 -24.26 -31.02 24.94
N ALA A 367 -24.61 -29.74 25.03
CA ALA A 367 -24.81 -28.91 23.86
C ALA A 367 -23.45 -28.72 23.17
N VAL A 368 -23.38 -28.99 21.88
CA VAL A 368 -22.22 -28.63 21.06
C VAL A 368 -22.15 -27.11 21.03
N ARG A 369 -21.10 -26.52 21.59
CA ARG A 369 -20.86 -25.08 21.57
C ARG A 369 -19.80 -24.80 20.52
N ILE A 370 -20.20 -24.05 19.50
CA ILE A 370 -19.30 -23.53 18.46
C ILE A 370 -18.96 -22.10 18.88
N TYR A 371 -17.67 -21.81 18.99
CA TYR A 371 -17.17 -20.49 19.35
C TYR A 371 -16.46 -19.88 18.15
N GLY A 372 -16.64 -18.58 17.94
CA GLY A 372 -15.77 -17.82 17.06
C GLY A 372 -16.07 -16.31 17.05
N PRO A 373 -15.24 -15.52 16.36
CA PRO A 373 -15.33 -14.06 16.35
C PRO A 373 -16.71 -13.53 15.94
N ALA A 374 -17.14 -12.45 16.59
CA ALA A 374 -18.37 -11.75 16.24
C ALA A 374 -18.36 -11.30 14.77
N GLY A 375 -19.45 -11.56 14.05
CA GLY A 375 -19.60 -11.19 12.63
C GLY A 375 -19.52 -12.33 11.63
N PHE A 376 -19.28 -13.58 12.07
CA PHE A 376 -19.34 -14.78 11.24
C PHE A 376 -20.59 -15.61 11.53
N LEU A 377 -21.19 -16.18 10.48
CA LEU A 377 -22.21 -17.22 10.61
C LEU A 377 -21.49 -18.58 10.72
N TYR A 378 -21.76 -19.31 11.79
CA TYR A 378 -21.20 -20.64 12.06
C TYR A 378 -22.17 -21.76 11.69
#